data_AF-A0A1C6SR54-F1
#
_entry.id   AF-A0A1C6SR54-F1
#
_cell.length_a   1.000
_cell.length_b   1.000
_cell.length_c   1.000
_cell.angle_alpha   90.00
_cell.angle_beta   90.00
_cell.angle_gamma   90.00
#
_symmetry.space_group_name_H-M   'P 1'
#
loop_
_entity.id
_entity.type
_entity.pdbx_description
1 polymer ?
#
loop_
_entity_poly.entity_id
_entity_poly.type
_entity_poly.pdbx_seq_one_letter_code
_entity_poly.pdbx_strand_id
1 'polypeptide(L)' 'MSEERRRPGRPATGLTPQLNVRVLKTVQDAARAKAEQRGEKFADVVTRLLRQYTEQPD' A
#
# COMPACT_ATOMS: atom_id res chain seq x y z
N MET A 1 -0.64 -0.92 -41.90
CA MET A 1 -0.47 -0.37 -40.54
C MET A 1 -1.51 -1.05 -39.67
N SER A 2 -1.12 -2.05 -38.86
CA SER A 2 -2.07 -2.78 -38.01
C SER A 2 -2.16 -2.06 -36.66
N GLU A 3 -3.30 -1.44 -36.38
CA GLU A 3 -3.55 -0.81 -35.08
C GLU A 3 -3.75 -1.88 -34.00
N GLU A 4 -2.83 -1.90 -33.04
CA GLU A 4 -2.85 -2.80 -31.91
C GLU A 4 -4.04 -2.43 -30.99
N ARG A 5 -5.05 -3.30 -30.92
CA ARG A 5 -6.26 -3.08 -30.13
C ARG A 5 -5.89 -2.95 -28.65
N ARG A 6 -6.01 -1.73 -28.10
CA ARG A 6 -5.82 -1.45 -26.67
C ARG A 6 -6.80 -2.31 -25.86
N ARG A 7 -6.27 -3.19 -25.00
CA ARG A 7 -7.08 -4.00 -24.09
C ARG A 7 -7.83 -3.05 -23.14
N PRO A 8 -9.15 -3.18 -22.97
CA PRO A 8 -9.87 -2.35 -22.01
C PRO A 8 -9.31 -2.60 -20.61
N GLY A 9 -8.92 -1.51 -19.93
CA GLY A 9 -8.37 -1.59 -18.58
C GLY A 9 -9.36 -2.25 -17.63
N ARG A 10 -8.87 -3.12 -16.75
CA ARG A 10 -9.69 -3.72 -15.68
C ARG A 10 -10.18 -2.60 -14.75
N PRO A 11 -11.49 -2.47 -14.48
CA PRO A 11 -11.97 -1.50 -13.51
C PRO A 11 -11.34 -1.80 -12.15
N ALA A 12 -10.82 -0.76 -11.48
CA ALA A 12 -10.26 -0.89 -10.15
C ALA A 12 -11.39 -1.24 -9.19
N THR A 13 -11.51 -2.52 -8.84
CA THR A 13 -12.51 -3.04 -7.88
C THR A 13 -12.17 -2.76 -6.42
N GLY A 14 -11.12 -1.96 -6.16
CA GLY A 14 -10.73 -1.58 -4.81
C GLY A 14 -11.57 -0.42 -4.31
N LEU A 15 -12.32 -0.64 -3.22
CA LEU A 15 -13.01 0.42 -2.46
C LEU A 15 -12.02 1.35 -1.72
N THR A 16 -10.73 1.01 -1.71
CA THR A 16 -9.70 1.76 -1.00
C THR A 16 -9.04 2.77 -1.94
N PRO A 17 -9.12 4.08 -1.66
CA PRO A 17 -8.38 5.08 -2.44
C PRO A 17 -6.87 4.82 -2.36
N GLN A 18 -6.13 5.14 -3.42
CA GLN A 18 -4.68 5.02 -3.41
C GLN A 18 -4.07 6.03 -2.44
N LEU A 19 -3.32 5.54 -1.46
CA LEU A 19 -2.61 6.39 -0.50
C LEU A 19 -1.16 6.60 -0.96
N ASN A 20 -0.79 7.85 -1.24
CA ASN A 20 0.57 8.25 -1.60
C ASN A 20 1.24 9.00 -0.45
N VAL A 21 1.93 8.29 0.45
CA VAL A 21 2.70 8.89 1.55
C VAL A 21 4.19 8.92 1.19
N ARG A 22 4.84 10.07 1.41
CA ARG A 22 6.30 10.18 1.32
C ARG A 22 6.90 9.89 2.69
N VAL A 23 7.75 8.87 2.75
CA VAL A 23 8.51 8.49 3.94
C VAL A 23 9.98 8.36 3.58
N LEU A 24 10.87 8.44 4.57
CA LEU A 24 12.29 8.18 4.35
C LEU A 24 12.48 6.75 3.84
N LYS A 25 13.31 6.59 2.81
CA LYS A 25 13.56 5.28 2.17
C LYS A 25 14.05 4.24 3.19
N THR A 26 14.93 4.63 4.10
CA THR A 26 15.46 3.75 5.15
C THR A 26 14.36 3.21 6.06
N VAL A 27 13.38 4.04 6.42
CA VAL A 27 12.22 3.64 7.24
C VAL A 27 11.31 2.70 6.45
N GLN A 28 11.07 3.02 5.18
CA GLN A 28 10.24 2.19 4.30
C GLN A 28 10.84 0.79 4.10
N ASP A 29 12.14 0.72 3.80
CA ASP A 29 12.85 -0.53 3.55
C ASP A 29 12.88 -1.40 4.81
N ALA A 30 13.16 -0.80 5.98
CA ALA A 30 13.16 -1.52 7.25
C ALA A 30 11.76 -2.08 7.59
N ALA A 31 10.71 -1.27 7.40
CA ALA A 31 9.34 -1.69 7.66
C ALA A 31 8.88 -2.77 6.66
N ARG A 32 9.30 -2.70 5.40
CA ARG A 32 9.03 -3.72 4.38
C ARG A 32 9.72 -5.04 4.72
N ALA A 33 11.01 -5.02 5.05
CA ALA A 33 11.75 -6.23 5.44
C ALA A 33 11.11 -6.91 6.65
N LYS A 34 10.65 -6.14 7.64
CA LYS A 34 9.95 -6.68 8.82
C LYS A 34 8.57 -7.26 8.48
N ALA A 35 7.85 -6.66 7.53
CA ALA A 35 6.57 -7.19 7.06
C ALA A 35 6.75 -8.53 6.33
N GLU A 36 7.77 -8.61 5.45
CA GLU A 36 8.13 -9.84 4.74
C GLU A 36 8.50 -10.98 5.68
N GLN A 37 9.32 -10.71 6.71
CA GLN A 37 9.66 -11.70 7.74
C GLN A 37 8.44 -12.25 8.48
N ARG A 38 7.35 -11.47 8.58
CA ARG A 38 6.10 -11.85 9.24
C ARG A 38 5.07 -12.45 8.29
N GLY A 39 5.35 -12.50 6.99
CA GLY A 39 4.39 -12.88 5.96
C GLY A 39 3.21 -11.90 5.82
N GLU A 40 3.37 -10.65 6.27
CA GLU A 40 2.34 -9.62 6.21
C GLU A 40 2.52 -8.74 4.96
N LYS A 41 1.42 -8.26 4.37
CA LYS A 41 1.53 -7.25 3.31
C LYS A 41 1.84 -5.90 3.93
N PHE A 42 2.75 -5.15 3.32
CA PHE A 42 3.11 -3.80 3.77
C PHE A 42 1.90 -2.86 3.92
N ALA A 43 0.90 -2.97 3.03
CA ALA A 43 -0.33 -2.19 3.12
C ALA A 43 -1.15 -2.48 4.38
N ASP A 44 -1.20 -3.75 4.82
CA ASP A 44 -1.91 -4.15 6.04
C ASP A 44 -1.20 -3.60 7.27
N VAL A 45 0.14 -3.58 7.26
CA VAL A 45 0.95 -2.95 8.31
C VAL A 45 0.64 -1.47 8.43
N VAL A 46 0.64 -0.73 7.31
CA VAL A 46 0.33 0.71 7.30
C VAL A 46 -1.09 0.96 7.81
N THR A 47 -2.06 0.17 7.35
CA THR A 47 -3.47 0.29 7.79
C THR A 47 -3.61 0.05 9.29
N ARG A 48 -2.94 -0.96 9.84
CA ARG A 48 -2.93 -1.24 11.29
C ARG A 48 -2.31 -0.09 12.08
N LEU A 49 -1.18 0.45 11.62
CA LEU A 49 -0.51 1.57 12.30
C LEU A 49 -1.39 2.83 12.31
N LEU A 50 -2.07 3.14 11.20
CA LEU A 50 -3.02 4.24 11.13
C LEU A 50 -4.19 4.06 12.11
N ARG A 51 -4.76 2.85 12.21
CA ARG A 51 -5.80 2.53 13.20
C ARG A 51 -5.28 2.70 14.63
N GLN A 52 -4.11 2.15 14.94
CA GLN A 52 -3.51 2.27 16.27
C GLN A 52 -3.28 3.73 16.66
N TYR A 53 -2.87 4.57 15.71
CA TYR A 53 -2.69 6.00 15.94
C TYR A 53 -4.02 6.69 16.31
N THR A 54 -5.14 6.32 15.68
CA THR A 54 -6.46 6.89 16.00
C THR A 54 -7.07 6.40 17.31
N GLU A 55 -6.58 5.27 17.84
CA GLU A 55 -7.08 4.67 19.08
C GLU A 55 -6.29 5.12 20.31
N GLN A 56 -5.15 5.81 20.12
CA GLN A 56 -4.36 6.36 21.22
C GLN A 56 -4.91 7.74 21.61
N PRO A 57 -5.21 7.99 22.91
CA PRO A 57 -5.55 9.33 23.38
C PRO A 57 -4.32 10.26 23.32
N ASP A 58 -4.57 11.54 23.02
CA ASP A 58 -3.56 12.61 22.94
C ASP A 58 -2.78 12.83 24.26
#